data_AF-K5UQV1-F1
#
_entry.id   AF-K5UQV1-F1
#
_cell.length_a   1.000
_cell.length_b   1.000
_cell.length_c   1.000
_cell.angle_alpha   90.00
_cell.angle_beta   90.00
_cell.angle_gamma   90.00
#
_symmetry.space_group_name_H-M   'P 1'
#
loop_
_entity.id
_entity.type
_entity.pdbx_description
1 polymer ?
#
loop_
_entity_poly.entity_id
_entity_poly.type
_entity_poly.pdbx_seq_one_letter_code
_entity_poly.pdbx_strand_id
1 'polypeptide(L)'
;MMYEQLCVPKAEEENAFWQDECSLPPTFQSWFSITNLHIWLLTVRLRALPDPIGKYYIQALVDHFFLDVEDRIRQVLQPAIPPKNAPPEPAPQSTYTTPTSFYTVANADKQPKGKAPERLVTRQMKILKEQWTGLGMSFDLGLIRGDADMAAAVWRNFLGARGARGIVYPSSPEAQSDKPYFRRSVNLVGGEVEKVAKIDKIGLEAEEARDDGSGVHDFAPDEAGKYVQYPELMADIVRYVHRELVRLERIPDEQIVKGGKETVQLLRFGKVRE
;
A
#
# COMPACT_ATOMS: atom_id res chain seq x y z
N MET A 1 4.97 -19.38 4.22
CA MET A 1 4.60 -19.55 2.79
C MET A 1 5.29 -18.48 1.94
N MET A 2 5.21 -18.55 0.60
CA MET A 2 5.89 -17.60 -0.31
C MET A 2 5.51 -16.14 -0.01
N TYR A 3 4.22 -15.86 0.18
CA TYR A 3 3.71 -14.54 0.56
C TYR A 3 4.37 -13.99 1.85
N GLU A 4 4.29 -14.75 2.94
CA GLU A 4 4.77 -14.33 4.27
C GLU A 4 6.27 -14.05 4.31
N GLN A 5 7.06 -14.78 3.51
CA GLN A 5 8.52 -14.67 3.53
C GLN A 5 9.07 -13.66 2.53
N LEU A 6 8.33 -13.36 1.46
CA LEU A 6 8.78 -12.49 0.37
C LEU A 6 8.16 -11.11 0.37
N CYS A 7 6.86 -11.01 0.68
CA CYS A 7 6.12 -9.74 0.52
C CYS A 7 5.95 -9.01 1.85
N VAL A 8 5.53 -9.72 2.90
CA VAL A 8 5.24 -9.11 4.22
C VAL A 8 6.43 -8.35 4.82
N PRO A 9 7.67 -8.87 4.81
CA PRO A 9 8.80 -8.20 5.46
C PRO A 9 9.25 -6.92 4.76
N LYS A 10 8.90 -6.74 3.47
CA LYS A 10 9.51 -5.68 2.64
C LYS A 10 9.20 -4.27 3.09
N ALA A 11 8.04 -4.06 3.70
CA ALA A 11 7.72 -2.76 4.29
C ALA A 11 8.67 -2.43 5.46
N GLU A 12 9.02 -3.42 6.29
CA GLU A 12 9.91 -3.23 7.44
C GLU A 12 11.38 -3.16 7.06
N GLU A 13 11.83 -4.04 6.17
CA GLU A 13 13.23 -4.10 5.72
C GLU A 13 13.71 -2.76 5.13
N GLU A 14 12.80 -2.05 4.45
CA GLU A 14 13.07 -0.79 3.76
C GLU A 14 12.28 0.37 4.39
N ASN A 15 12.00 0.29 5.70
CA ASN A 15 11.17 1.27 6.40
C ASN A 15 11.67 2.71 6.19
N ALA A 16 12.97 2.96 6.36
CA ALA A 16 13.56 4.28 6.18
C ALA A 16 13.28 4.87 4.78
N PHE A 17 13.39 4.06 3.73
CA PHE A 17 13.11 4.53 2.36
C PHE A 17 11.63 4.90 2.19
N TRP A 18 10.71 4.06 2.68
CA TRP A 18 9.28 4.28 2.49
C TRP A 18 8.75 5.42 3.38
N GLN A 19 9.11 5.44 4.66
CA GLN A 19 8.58 6.42 5.62
C GLN A 19 9.32 7.75 5.56
N ASP A 20 10.65 7.76 5.54
CA ASP A 20 11.41 8.99 5.63
C ASP A 20 11.51 9.69 4.27
N GLU A 21 11.81 8.95 3.21
CA GLU A 21 12.04 9.54 1.89
C GLU A 21 10.76 9.69 1.08
N CYS A 22 9.97 8.61 0.92
CA CYS A 22 8.69 8.69 0.22
C CYS A 22 7.60 9.39 1.05
N SER A 23 7.90 9.73 2.32
CA SER A 23 6.96 10.34 3.25
C SER A 23 5.67 9.54 3.37
N LEU A 24 5.74 8.21 3.34
CA LEU A 24 4.58 7.36 3.56
C LEU A 24 4.30 7.27 5.06
N PRO A 25 3.07 7.55 5.50
CA PRO A 25 2.74 7.48 6.92
C PRO A 25 2.78 6.02 7.39
N PRO A 26 3.11 5.74 8.66
CA PRO A 26 3.15 4.39 9.23
C PRO A 26 1.73 3.86 9.48
N THR A 27 1.00 3.59 8.40
CA THR A 27 -0.39 3.12 8.41
C THR A 27 -0.52 1.78 7.70
N PHE A 28 -1.61 1.08 7.99
CA PHE A 28 -1.99 -0.13 7.27
C PHE A 28 -2.11 0.11 5.75
N GLN A 29 -2.57 1.29 5.32
CA GLN A 29 -2.70 1.63 3.91
C GLN A 29 -1.34 1.70 3.19
N SER A 30 -0.32 2.28 3.84
CA SER A 30 1.05 2.30 3.32
C SER A 30 1.64 0.90 3.23
N TRP A 31 1.48 0.09 4.30
CA TRP A 31 1.89 -1.31 4.29
C TRP A 31 1.24 -2.11 3.16
N PHE A 32 -0.08 -1.93 2.96
CA PHE A 32 -0.83 -2.60 1.90
C PHE A 32 -0.28 -2.26 0.53
N SER A 33 -0.01 -0.98 0.27
CA SER A 33 0.50 -0.50 -1.03
C SER A 33 1.88 -1.07 -1.34
N ILE A 34 2.79 -1.06 -0.36
CA ILE A 34 4.15 -1.64 -0.48
C ILE A 34 4.07 -3.15 -0.69
N THR A 35 3.25 -3.85 0.09
CA THR A 35 3.08 -5.31 -0.06
C THR A 35 2.49 -5.66 -1.42
N ASN A 36 1.54 -4.87 -1.91
CA ASN A 36 0.92 -5.05 -3.21
C ASN A 36 1.93 -4.90 -4.38
N LEU A 37 2.89 -3.97 -4.29
CA LEU A 37 3.98 -3.86 -5.27
C LEU A 37 4.73 -5.19 -5.44
N HIS A 38 5.09 -5.80 -4.32
CA HIS A 38 5.87 -7.04 -4.30
C HIS A 38 5.04 -8.24 -4.76
N ILE A 39 3.73 -8.25 -4.46
CA ILE A 39 2.81 -9.24 -5.03
C ILE A 39 2.72 -9.07 -6.55
N TRP A 40 2.62 -7.83 -7.05
CA TRP A 40 2.58 -7.58 -8.48
C TRP A 40 3.87 -8.06 -9.16
N LEU A 41 5.06 -7.76 -8.62
CA LEU A 41 6.34 -8.25 -9.13
C LEU A 41 6.39 -9.79 -9.24
N LEU A 42 5.97 -10.51 -8.19
CA LEU A 42 5.86 -11.97 -8.25
C LEU A 42 4.83 -12.42 -9.28
N THR A 43 3.68 -11.76 -9.34
CA THR A 43 2.61 -12.12 -10.28
C THR A 43 3.09 -11.99 -11.72
N VAL A 44 3.85 -10.95 -12.07
CA VAL A 44 4.45 -10.80 -13.40
C VAL A 44 5.34 -12.01 -13.72
N ARG A 45 6.21 -12.43 -12.81
CA ARG A 45 7.06 -13.61 -13.01
C ARG A 45 6.27 -14.91 -13.13
N LEU A 46 5.26 -15.10 -12.28
CA LEU A 46 4.46 -16.32 -12.24
C LEU A 46 3.53 -16.45 -13.45
N ARG A 47 3.11 -15.34 -14.07
CA ARG A 47 2.35 -15.34 -15.33
C ARG A 47 3.14 -15.94 -16.50
N ALA A 48 4.47 -15.92 -16.43
CA ALA A 48 5.34 -16.49 -17.46
C ALA A 48 5.52 -18.02 -17.33
N LEU A 49 5.07 -18.63 -16.22
CA LEU A 49 5.13 -20.09 -16.05
C LEU A 49 4.17 -20.80 -17.00
N PRO A 50 4.44 -22.07 -17.37
CA PRO A 50 3.54 -22.87 -18.18
C PRO A 50 2.14 -22.97 -17.57
N ASP A 51 1.11 -22.81 -18.40
CA ASP A 51 -0.28 -23.05 -18.02
C ASP A 51 -0.50 -24.54 -17.70
N PRO A 52 -1.27 -24.92 -16.66
CA PRO A 52 -2.02 -24.07 -15.72
C PRO A 52 -1.23 -23.70 -14.44
N ILE A 53 0.05 -24.06 -14.35
CA ILE A 53 0.84 -24.00 -13.11
C ILE A 53 0.91 -22.56 -12.59
N GLY A 54 1.23 -21.59 -13.46
CA GLY A 54 1.29 -20.18 -13.08
C GLY A 54 0.00 -19.67 -12.43
N LYS A 55 -1.16 -20.08 -12.96
CA LYS A 55 -2.48 -19.70 -12.43
C LYS A 55 -2.68 -20.19 -10.99
N TYR A 56 -2.25 -21.41 -10.67
CA TYR A 56 -2.37 -21.94 -9.31
C TYR A 56 -1.46 -21.22 -8.32
N TYR A 57 -0.21 -20.90 -8.70
CA TYR A 57 0.69 -20.14 -7.84
C TYR A 57 0.19 -18.71 -7.60
N ILE A 58 -0.32 -18.05 -8.64
CA ILE A 58 -0.91 -16.70 -8.51
C ILE A 58 -2.13 -16.74 -7.61
N GLN A 59 -3.05 -17.70 -7.83
CA GLN A 59 -4.23 -17.85 -6.99
C GLN A 59 -3.85 -18.05 -5.52
N ALA A 60 -2.93 -18.98 -5.24
CA ALA A 60 -2.45 -19.21 -3.89
C ALA A 60 -1.78 -17.97 -3.28
N LEU A 61 -0.95 -17.25 -4.03
CA LEU A 61 -0.32 -16.01 -3.57
C LEU A 61 -1.36 -14.94 -3.18
N VAL A 62 -2.35 -14.74 -4.04
CA VAL A 62 -3.41 -13.73 -3.84
C VAL A 62 -4.35 -14.13 -2.70
N ASP A 63 -4.67 -15.42 -2.55
CA ASP A 63 -5.51 -15.91 -1.46
C ASP A 63 -4.86 -15.62 -0.10
N HIS A 64 -3.56 -15.96 0.06
CA HIS A 64 -2.85 -15.69 1.32
C HIS A 64 -2.71 -14.20 1.60
N PHE A 65 -2.52 -13.37 0.57
CA PHE A 65 -2.51 -11.93 0.73
C PHE A 65 -3.84 -11.40 1.27
N PHE A 66 -4.97 -11.80 0.67
CA PHE A 66 -6.27 -11.29 1.09
C PHE A 66 -6.73 -11.86 2.45
N LEU A 67 -6.30 -13.07 2.82
CA LEU A 67 -6.50 -13.59 4.18
C LEU A 67 -5.76 -12.72 5.22
N ASP A 68 -4.50 -12.37 4.97
CA ASP A 68 -3.73 -11.49 5.86
C ASP A 68 -4.30 -10.06 5.92
N VAL A 69 -4.70 -9.53 4.78
CA VAL A 69 -5.36 -8.22 4.68
C VAL A 69 -6.67 -8.20 5.47
N GLU A 70 -7.49 -9.25 5.37
CA GLU A 70 -8.74 -9.34 6.12
C GLU A 70 -8.50 -9.36 7.64
N ASP A 71 -7.57 -10.20 8.11
CA ASP A 71 -7.18 -10.28 9.52
C ASP A 71 -6.67 -8.93 10.03
N ARG A 72 -5.82 -8.24 9.27
CA ARG A 72 -5.30 -6.90 9.63
C ARG A 72 -6.39 -5.85 9.68
N ILE A 73 -7.34 -5.84 8.75
CA ILE A 73 -8.50 -4.93 8.79
C ILE A 73 -9.33 -5.20 10.04
N ARG A 74 -9.56 -6.47 10.37
CA ARG A 74 -10.31 -6.85 11.57
C ARG A 74 -9.60 -6.37 12.83
N GLN A 75 -8.27 -6.38 12.88
CA GLN A 75 -7.50 -5.81 14.00
C GLN A 75 -7.61 -4.28 14.04
N VAL A 76 -7.52 -3.59 12.90
CA VAL A 76 -7.61 -2.13 12.80
C VAL A 76 -9.00 -1.59 13.14
N LEU A 77 -10.06 -2.30 12.75
CA LEU A 77 -11.45 -1.91 12.97
C LEU A 77 -12.05 -2.46 14.27
N GLN A 78 -11.26 -3.16 15.09
CA GLN A 78 -11.74 -3.71 16.35
C GLN A 78 -12.07 -2.58 17.33
N PRO A 79 -13.31 -2.51 17.84
CA PRO A 79 -13.66 -1.52 18.84
C PRO A 79 -12.94 -1.85 20.15
N ALA A 80 -12.44 -0.84 20.86
CA ALA A 80 -11.70 -1.04 22.09
C ALA A 80 -12.36 -0.39 23.32
N ILE A 81 -12.17 -0.99 24.49
CA ILE A 81 -12.56 -0.47 25.81
C ILE A 81 -11.28 -0.06 26.55
N PRO A 82 -11.28 1.03 27.34
CA PRO A 82 -10.24 1.27 28.33
C PRO A 82 -10.07 0.04 29.23
N PRO A 83 -8.85 -0.35 29.61
CA PRO A 83 -8.63 -1.54 30.41
C PRO A 83 -9.41 -1.41 31.73
N LYS A 84 -10.38 -2.32 31.95
CA LYS A 84 -10.86 -2.59 33.31
C LYS A 84 -9.79 -3.45 33.99
N ASN A 85 -9.67 -3.35 35.32
CA ASN A 85 -8.71 -4.02 36.23
C ASN A 85 -8.63 -5.56 36.13
N ALA A 86 -8.59 -6.12 34.92
CA ALA A 86 -8.47 -7.52 34.60
C ALA A 86 -7.15 -7.71 33.86
N PRO A 87 -6.45 -8.85 34.09
CA PRO A 87 -5.29 -9.20 33.31
C PRO A 87 -5.64 -9.16 31.81
N PRO A 88 -4.73 -8.71 30.93
CA PRO A 88 -4.98 -8.74 29.50
C PRO A 88 -5.27 -10.18 29.08
N GLU A 89 -6.47 -10.44 28.55
CA GLU A 89 -6.72 -11.68 27.80
C GLU A 89 -5.74 -11.69 26.63
N PRO A 90 -5.05 -12.82 26.35
CA PRO A 90 -4.19 -12.92 25.19
C PRO A 90 -5.04 -12.62 23.95
N ALA A 91 -4.64 -11.59 23.20
CA ALA A 91 -5.28 -11.26 21.94
C ALA A 91 -5.39 -12.53 21.09
N PRO A 92 -6.52 -12.78 20.40
CA PRO A 92 -6.64 -13.94 19.54
C PRO A 92 -5.45 -13.95 18.59
N GLN A 93 -4.62 -14.99 18.67
CA GLN A 93 -3.48 -15.16 17.78
C GLN A 93 -4.04 -15.23 16.36
N SER A 94 -3.67 -14.25 15.53
CA SER A 94 -4.05 -14.26 14.11
C SER A 94 -3.43 -15.49 13.47
N THR A 95 -4.24 -16.33 12.85
CA THR A 95 -3.76 -17.59 12.24
C THR A 95 -2.92 -17.33 10.99
N TYR A 96 -3.13 -16.18 10.34
CA TYR A 96 -2.56 -15.85 9.03
C TYR A 96 -1.67 -14.59 9.01
N THR A 97 -1.64 -13.83 10.10
CA THR A 97 -0.96 -12.53 10.16
C THR A 97 0.28 -12.58 11.03
N THR A 98 1.43 -12.25 10.44
CA THR A 98 2.65 -11.99 11.19
C THR A 98 2.62 -10.55 11.73
N PRO A 99 2.92 -10.33 13.03
CA PRO A 99 3.03 -9.00 13.60
C PRO A 99 4.02 -8.14 12.81
N THR A 100 3.70 -6.86 12.65
CA THR A 100 4.59 -5.89 12.01
C THR A 100 4.78 -4.67 12.88
N SER A 101 6.02 -4.18 12.91
CA SER A 101 6.48 -2.92 13.47
C SER A 101 6.34 -1.73 12.51
N PHE A 102 5.99 -1.97 11.22
CA PHE A 102 5.87 -0.91 10.22
C PHE A 102 4.78 0.11 10.56
N TYR A 103 3.66 -0.35 11.14
CA TYR A 103 2.56 0.50 11.56
C TYR A 103 1.99 0.03 12.90
N THR A 104 1.41 0.94 13.66
CA THR A 104 0.72 0.62 14.90
C THR A 104 -0.79 0.50 14.67
N VAL A 105 -1.40 -0.55 15.20
CA VAL A 105 -2.85 -0.67 15.21
C VAL A 105 -3.43 0.28 16.25
N ALA A 106 -4.32 1.18 15.82
CA ALA A 106 -5.02 2.06 16.73
C ALA A 106 -5.79 1.21 17.77
N ASN A 107 -5.54 1.48 19.05
CA ASN A 107 -6.07 0.71 20.19
C ASN A 107 -5.44 -0.68 20.44
N ALA A 108 -4.26 -0.99 19.90
CA ALA A 108 -3.54 -2.22 20.22
C ALA A 108 -3.35 -2.46 21.74
N ASP A 109 -3.15 -1.39 22.51
CA ASP A 109 -2.93 -1.46 23.97
C ASP A 109 -4.23 -1.58 24.79
N LYS A 110 -5.39 -1.55 24.12
CA LYS A 110 -6.71 -1.52 24.78
C LYS A 110 -7.42 -2.86 24.61
N GLN A 111 -8.27 -3.22 25.57
CA GLN A 111 -9.00 -4.48 25.51
C GLN A 111 -10.08 -4.44 24.40
N PRO A 112 -10.24 -5.52 23.61
CA PRO A 112 -11.24 -5.57 22.56
C PRO A 112 -12.66 -5.55 23.18
N LYS A 113 -13.50 -4.62 22.71
CA LYS A 113 -14.92 -4.48 23.09
C LYS A 113 -15.82 -5.54 22.45
N GLY A 114 -15.31 -6.21 21.42
CA GLY A 114 -16.02 -7.19 20.61
C GLY A 114 -15.37 -7.34 19.24
N LYS A 115 -16.02 -8.08 18.34
CA LYS A 115 -15.54 -8.28 16.97
C LYS A 115 -15.70 -7.00 16.13
N ALA A 116 -14.84 -6.83 15.13
CA ALA A 116 -14.98 -5.77 14.14
C ALA A 116 -16.34 -5.88 13.42
N PRO A 117 -17.03 -4.75 13.14
CA PRO A 117 -18.31 -4.80 12.44
C PRO A 117 -18.15 -5.34 11.00
N GLU A 118 -18.77 -6.49 10.69
CA GLU A 118 -18.65 -7.16 9.38
C GLU A 118 -18.95 -6.23 8.20
N ARG A 119 -19.95 -5.35 8.32
CA ARG A 119 -20.29 -4.37 7.27
C ARG A 119 -19.11 -3.47 6.92
N LEU A 120 -18.31 -3.05 7.91
CA LEU A 120 -17.14 -2.21 7.70
C LEU A 120 -15.98 -3.01 7.12
N VAL A 121 -15.76 -4.23 7.61
CA VAL A 121 -14.74 -5.16 7.06
C VAL A 121 -15.02 -5.44 5.59
N THR A 122 -16.23 -5.87 5.23
CA THR A 122 -16.63 -6.13 3.83
C THR A 122 -16.48 -4.91 2.94
N ARG A 123 -16.85 -3.72 3.45
CA ARG A 123 -16.66 -2.47 2.71
C ARG A 123 -15.17 -2.23 2.45
N GLN A 124 -14.34 -2.29 3.48
CA GLN A 124 -12.90 -2.05 3.34
C GLN A 124 -12.22 -3.07 2.42
N MET A 125 -12.58 -4.36 2.54
CA MET A 125 -12.09 -5.41 1.65
C MET A 125 -12.41 -5.12 0.18
N LYS A 126 -13.62 -4.61 -0.10
CA LYS A 126 -13.99 -4.20 -1.46
C LYS A 126 -13.09 -3.07 -1.98
N ILE A 127 -12.85 -2.04 -1.16
CA ILE A 127 -11.97 -0.91 -1.52
C ILE A 127 -10.57 -1.40 -1.83
N LEU A 128 -9.99 -2.22 -0.95
CA LEU A 128 -8.64 -2.73 -1.11
C LEU A 128 -8.52 -3.64 -2.33
N LYS A 129 -9.55 -4.44 -2.64
CA LYS A 129 -9.57 -5.24 -3.86
C LYS A 129 -9.56 -4.38 -5.12
N GLU A 130 -10.33 -3.30 -5.13
CA GLU A 130 -10.35 -2.33 -6.24
C GLU A 130 -9.00 -1.62 -6.39
N GLN A 131 -8.38 -1.21 -5.27
CA GLN A 131 -7.03 -0.65 -5.26
C GLN A 131 -5.97 -1.64 -5.75
N TRP A 132 -6.07 -2.92 -5.33
CA TRP A 132 -5.20 -3.99 -5.78
C TRP A 132 -5.23 -4.16 -7.30
N THR A 133 -6.44 -4.24 -7.88
CA THR A 133 -6.63 -4.33 -9.33
C THR A 133 -6.16 -3.05 -10.05
N GLY A 134 -6.45 -1.87 -9.51
CA GLY A 134 -6.04 -0.59 -10.09
C GLY A 134 -4.52 -0.41 -10.14
N LEU A 135 -3.82 -0.77 -9.06
CA LEU A 135 -2.36 -0.77 -9.02
C LEU A 135 -1.81 -1.72 -10.08
N GLY A 136 -2.24 -2.99 -10.08
CA GLY A 136 -1.79 -3.98 -11.04
C GLY A 136 -1.95 -3.52 -12.49
N MET A 137 -3.12 -2.95 -12.83
CA MET A 137 -3.37 -2.40 -14.17
C MET A 137 -2.44 -1.24 -14.52
N SER A 138 -2.18 -0.31 -13.58
CA SER A 138 -1.30 0.83 -13.83
C SER A 138 0.16 0.41 -14.05
N PHE A 139 0.64 -0.57 -13.30
CA PHE A 139 1.98 -1.13 -13.46
C PHE A 139 2.12 -2.00 -14.71
N ASP A 140 1.10 -2.79 -15.04
CA ASP A 140 1.05 -3.56 -16.30
C ASP A 140 1.10 -2.61 -17.52
N LEU A 141 0.42 -1.45 -17.44
CA LEU A 141 0.50 -0.41 -18.48
C LEU A 141 1.89 0.22 -18.55
N GLY A 142 2.49 0.55 -17.40
CA GLY A 142 3.85 1.08 -17.31
C GLY A 142 4.88 0.13 -17.92
N LEU A 143 4.73 -1.17 -17.70
CA LEU A 143 5.62 -2.19 -18.25
C LEU A 143 5.58 -2.23 -19.79
N ILE A 144 4.43 -1.95 -20.40
CA ILE A 144 4.25 -1.97 -21.85
C ILE A 144 4.70 -0.66 -22.51
N ARG A 145 4.40 0.48 -21.88
CA ARG A 145 4.61 1.80 -22.49
C ARG A 145 5.97 2.42 -22.17
N GLY A 146 6.58 2.02 -21.06
CA GLY A 146 7.94 2.40 -20.66
C GLY A 146 8.00 3.24 -19.38
N ASP A 147 9.21 3.68 -19.06
CA ASP A 147 9.59 4.22 -17.75
C ASP A 147 8.79 5.46 -17.33
N ALA A 148 8.36 6.30 -18.27
CA ALA A 148 7.55 7.48 -17.96
C ALA A 148 6.16 7.09 -17.41
N ASP A 149 5.50 6.09 -18.01
CA ASP A 149 4.22 5.58 -17.54
C ASP A 149 4.40 4.76 -16.25
N MET A 150 5.52 4.04 -16.11
CA MET A 150 5.88 3.36 -14.85
C MET A 150 6.09 4.37 -13.71
N ALA A 151 6.82 5.47 -13.96
CA ALA A 151 7.02 6.55 -13.00
C ALA A 151 5.69 7.21 -12.61
N ALA A 152 4.77 7.41 -13.57
CA ALA A 152 3.43 7.91 -13.29
C ALA A 152 2.64 6.95 -12.39
N ALA A 153 2.74 5.62 -12.62
CA ALA A 153 2.14 4.61 -11.75
C ALA A 153 2.76 4.66 -10.34
N VAL A 154 4.08 4.83 -10.23
CA VAL A 154 4.76 5.00 -8.94
C VAL A 154 4.28 6.24 -8.19
N TRP A 155 4.26 7.40 -8.85
CA TRP A 155 3.80 8.66 -8.25
C TRP A 155 2.37 8.54 -7.73
N ARG A 156 1.48 7.94 -8.51
CA ARG A 156 0.08 7.77 -8.12
C ARG A 156 -0.10 6.87 -6.91
N ASN A 157 0.63 5.75 -6.85
CA ASN A 157 0.38 4.70 -5.85
C ASN A 157 1.23 4.87 -4.59
N PHE A 158 2.45 5.39 -4.69
CA PHE A 158 3.42 5.45 -3.57
C PHE A 158 3.73 6.88 -3.10
N LEU A 159 3.56 7.88 -3.96
CA LEU A 159 3.78 9.29 -3.59
C LEU A 159 2.45 10.04 -3.40
N GLY A 160 1.34 9.30 -3.26
CA GLY A 160 0.02 9.84 -2.97
C GLY A 160 -0.58 10.71 -4.07
N ALA A 161 -0.03 10.69 -5.28
CA ALA A 161 -0.30 11.68 -6.34
C ALA A 161 -0.19 13.12 -5.84
N ARG A 162 0.66 13.36 -4.84
CA ARG A 162 0.81 14.69 -4.23
C ARG A 162 1.28 15.69 -5.28
N GLY A 163 0.74 16.90 -5.22
CA GLY A 163 1.03 17.99 -6.15
C GLY A 163 0.30 17.88 -7.49
N ALA A 164 -0.61 16.93 -7.69
CA ALA A 164 -1.37 16.77 -8.94
C ALA A 164 -2.15 18.03 -9.34
N ARG A 165 -2.60 18.83 -8.36
CA ARG A 165 -3.32 20.11 -8.55
C ARG A 165 -2.41 21.34 -8.39
N GLY A 166 -1.09 21.16 -8.52
CA GLY A 166 -0.09 22.19 -8.30
C GLY A 166 0.45 22.20 -6.87
N ILE A 167 1.62 22.83 -6.72
CA ILE A 167 2.36 22.94 -5.47
C ILE A 167 2.12 24.35 -4.90
N VAL A 168 1.68 24.41 -3.64
CA VAL A 168 1.47 25.67 -2.93
C VAL A 168 2.78 26.07 -2.25
N TYR A 169 3.25 27.28 -2.51
CA TYR A 169 4.43 27.87 -1.86
C TYR A 169 4.03 28.84 -0.75
N PRO A 170 4.92 29.19 0.19
CA PRO A 170 4.61 30.16 1.27
C PRO A 170 4.23 31.55 0.74
N SER A 171 4.66 31.90 -0.47
CA SER A 171 4.30 33.14 -1.16
C SER A 171 2.90 33.12 -1.78
N SER A 172 2.22 31.96 -1.82
CA SER A 172 0.93 31.81 -2.49
C SER A 172 -0.19 32.39 -1.63
N PRO A 173 -1.26 32.97 -2.23
CA PRO A 173 -2.41 33.47 -1.48
C PRO A 173 -3.05 32.43 -0.56
N GLU A 174 -3.06 31.17 -0.97
CA GLU A 174 -3.64 30.04 -0.24
C GLU A 174 -2.86 29.71 1.05
N ALA A 175 -1.58 30.06 1.11
CA ALA A 175 -0.72 29.84 2.27
C ALA A 175 -0.89 30.91 3.37
N GLN A 176 -1.59 32.02 3.08
CA GLN A 176 -1.82 33.13 4.01
C GLN A 176 -3.08 32.95 4.88
N SER A 177 -3.75 31.81 4.79
CA SER A 177 -4.93 31.47 5.59
C SER A 177 -4.52 30.90 6.96
N ASP A 178 -5.24 31.27 8.02
CA ASP A 178 -5.03 30.74 9.39
C ASP A 178 -5.32 29.24 9.54
N LYS A 179 -5.95 28.61 8.54
CA LYS A 179 -6.23 27.17 8.54
C LYS A 179 -5.03 26.38 8.00
N PRO A 180 -4.66 25.24 8.63
CA PRO A 180 -3.63 24.37 8.10
C PRO A 180 -4.02 23.90 6.69
N TYR A 181 -3.10 24.09 5.73
CA TYR A 181 -3.31 23.67 4.35
C TYR A 181 -3.31 22.14 4.28
N PHE A 182 -4.40 21.58 3.76
CA PHE A 182 -4.57 20.14 3.60
C PHE A 182 -5.27 19.87 2.26
N ARG A 183 -4.59 19.15 1.37
CA ARG A 183 -5.16 18.66 0.12
C ARG A 183 -4.75 17.21 -0.07
N ARG A 184 -5.70 16.28 -0.10
CA ARG A 184 -5.42 14.87 -0.41
C ARG A 184 -5.91 14.49 -1.80
N SER A 185 -5.37 13.41 -2.34
CA SER A 185 -5.92 12.76 -3.52
C SER A 185 -7.21 12.02 -3.16
N VAL A 186 -8.32 12.43 -3.74
CA VAL A 186 -9.61 11.77 -3.48
C VAL A 186 -9.72 10.49 -4.31
N ASN A 187 -9.71 9.35 -3.62
CA ASN A 187 -10.07 8.08 -4.23
C ASN A 187 -11.59 8.03 -4.47
N LEU A 188 -11.99 8.32 -5.70
CA LEU A 188 -13.40 8.33 -6.14
C LEU A 188 -14.07 6.95 -6.10
N VAL A 189 -13.29 5.89 -5.95
CA VAL A 189 -13.75 4.51 -5.94
C VAL A 189 -13.61 3.98 -4.52
N GLY A 190 -14.74 3.67 -3.88
CA GLY A 190 -14.76 2.70 -2.79
C GLY A 190 -15.36 3.13 -1.43
N GLY A 191 -15.37 4.38 -1.00
CA GLY A 191 -16.05 4.65 0.28
C GLY A 191 -15.90 5.98 1.01
N GLU A 192 -16.70 6.95 0.58
CA GLU A 192 -17.54 7.88 1.38
C GLU A 192 -18.44 8.67 0.41
N VAL A 193 -18.02 8.72 -0.85
CA VAL A 193 -18.81 9.22 -1.96
C VAL A 193 -19.76 8.14 -2.47
N GLU A 194 -20.86 7.93 -1.74
CA GLU A 194 -22.05 7.36 -2.36
C GLU A 194 -22.52 8.33 -3.46
N LYS A 195 -22.14 7.98 -4.70
CA LYS A 195 -22.45 8.65 -5.98
C LYS A 195 -21.51 9.83 -6.27
N VAL A 196 -20.83 9.77 -7.42
CA VAL A 196 -20.19 10.91 -8.12
C VAL A 196 -21.10 12.16 -8.06
N ALA A 197 -22.42 11.97 -8.11
CA ALA A 197 -23.45 12.99 -7.94
C ALA A 197 -23.44 13.78 -6.61
N LYS A 198 -22.75 13.33 -5.55
CA LYS A 198 -22.55 14.11 -4.30
C LYS A 198 -21.31 15.00 -4.37
N ILE A 199 -20.28 14.62 -5.13
CA ILE A 199 -19.12 15.51 -5.41
C ILE A 199 -19.57 16.70 -6.24
N ASP A 200 -20.49 16.50 -7.20
CA ASP A 200 -21.11 17.59 -7.97
C ASP A 200 -21.88 18.59 -7.08
N LYS A 201 -22.27 18.18 -5.85
CA LYS A 201 -23.02 19.01 -4.90
C LYS A 201 -22.18 19.63 -3.78
N ILE A 202 -21.14 18.92 -3.33
CA ILE A 202 -20.27 19.33 -2.20
C ILE A 202 -18.99 20.02 -2.70
N GLY A 203 -18.59 19.76 -3.94
CA GLY A 203 -17.34 20.21 -4.55
C GLY A 203 -16.18 19.27 -4.23
N LEU A 204 -15.37 18.94 -5.24
CA LEU A 204 -14.17 18.10 -5.11
C LEU A 204 -13.22 18.65 -4.03
N GLU A 205 -13.12 19.97 -3.94
CA GLU A 205 -12.20 20.69 -3.04
C GLU A 205 -12.56 20.51 -1.56
N ALA A 206 -13.84 20.37 -1.22
CA ALA A 206 -14.25 20.15 0.15
C ALA A 206 -13.91 18.73 0.64
N GLU A 207 -13.93 17.73 -0.24
CA GLU A 207 -13.53 16.36 0.06
C GLU A 207 -12.00 16.19 0.10
N GLU A 208 -11.27 16.94 -0.74
CA GLU A 208 -9.80 17.02 -0.72
C GLU A 208 -9.28 17.68 0.57
N ALA A 209 -10.05 18.59 1.18
CA ALA A 209 -9.71 19.26 2.43
C ALA A 209 -10.06 18.47 3.70
N ARG A 210 -10.78 17.35 3.57
CA ARG A 210 -11.16 16.49 4.70
C ARG A 210 -10.13 15.40 4.91
N ASP A 211 -9.60 15.31 6.12
CA ASP A 211 -8.70 14.22 6.52
C ASP A 211 -9.48 12.90 6.61
N ASP A 212 -9.00 11.90 5.89
CA ASP A 212 -9.53 10.54 5.88
C ASP A 212 -8.77 9.59 6.83
N GLY A 213 -7.80 10.13 7.57
CA GLY A 213 -6.95 9.37 8.49
C GLY A 213 -5.93 8.49 7.78
N SER A 214 -5.76 8.64 6.46
CA SER A 214 -4.70 7.94 5.71
C SER A 214 -3.31 8.49 5.99
N GLY A 215 -3.23 9.78 6.39
CA GLY A 215 -1.97 10.53 6.54
C GLY A 215 -1.29 10.86 5.21
N VAL A 216 -1.94 10.61 4.07
CA VAL A 216 -1.41 10.90 2.74
C VAL A 216 -2.10 12.13 2.16
N HIS A 217 -1.45 13.28 2.35
CA HIS A 217 -1.86 14.57 1.81
C HIS A 217 -0.67 15.30 1.20
N ASP A 218 -0.94 16.37 0.46
CA ASP A 218 0.04 17.32 -0.04
C ASP A 218 0.87 17.89 1.11
N PHE A 219 2.13 18.18 0.82
CA PHE A 219 3.01 18.82 1.78
C PHE A 219 2.53 20.24 2.09
N ALA A 220 2.79 20.68 3.32
CA ALA A 220 2.51 22.04 3.71
C ALA A 220 3.36 23.02 2.87
N PRO A 221 2.95 24.30 2.74
CA PRO A 221 3.66 25.25 1.89
C PRO A 221 5.14 25.44 2.25
N ASP A 222 5.49 25.36 3.53
CA ASP A 222 6.86 25.41 4.05
C ASP A 222 7.69 24.16 3.70
N GLU A 223 7.03 23.05 3.38
CA GLU A 223 7.65 21.78 3.00
C GLU A 223 7.64 21.54 1.48
N ALA A 224 7.25 22.52 0.67
CA ALA A 224 7.18 22.41 -0.79
C ALA A 224 8.49 21.94 -1.44
N GLY A 225 9.64 22.14 -0.78
CA GLY A 225 10.94 21.62 -1.23
C GLY A 225 11.01 20.10 -1.35
N LYS A 226 10.17 19.34 -0.61
CA LYS A 226 10.14 17.87 -0.67
C LYS A 226 9.72 17.34 -2.05
N TYR A 227 8.93 18.10 -2.82
CA TYR A 227 8.53 17.71 -4.17
C TYR A 227 9.71 17.63 -5.15
N VAL A 228 10.82 18.33 -4.87
CA VAL A 228 12.01 18.33 -5.74
C VAL A 228 12.66 16.94 -5.80
N GLN A 229 12.48 16.11 -4.76
CA GLN A 229 13.04 14.76 -4.68
C GLN A 229 12.23 13.73 -5.48
N TYR A 230 11.00 14.06 -5.90
CA TYR A 230 10.08 13.09 -6.52
C TYR A 230 10.61 12.47 -7.81
N PRO A 231 11.21 13.22 -8.75
CA PRO A 231 11.79 12.62 -9.96
C PRO A 231 12.84 11.55 -9.66
N GLU A 232 13.69 11.78 -8.66
CA GLU A 232 14.71 10.83 -8.22
C GLU A 232 14.08 9.61 -7.55
N LEU A 233 13.16 9.81 -6.60
CA LEU A 233 12.43 8.72 -5.93
C LEU A 233 11.66 7.84 -6.93
N MET A 234 10.99 8.47 -7.90
CA MET A 234 10.31 7.73 -8.98
C MET A 234 11.31 6.92 -9.80
N ALA A 235 12.43 7.52 -10.20
CA ALA A 235 13.46 6.82 -10.96
C ALA A 235 14.06 5.64 -10.18
N ASP A 236 14.21 5.77 -8.87
CA ASP A 236 14.72 4.68 -8.01
C ASP A 236 13.76 3.51 -7.92
N ILE A 237 12.48 3.77 -7.71
CA ILE A 237 11.46 2.71 -7.67
C ILE A 237 11.31 2.07 -9.06
N VAL A 238 11.31 2.86 -10.14
CA VAL A 238 11.28 2.34 -11.51
C VAL A 238 12.49 1.43 -11.76
N ARG A 239 13.70 1.88 -11.42
CA ARG A 239 14.93 1.07 -11.54
C ARG A 239 14.86 -0.21 -10.71
N TYR A 240 14.33 -0.13 -9.48
CA TYR A 240 14.08 -1.29 -8.64
C TYR A 240 13.14 -2.29 -9.31
N VAL A 241 12.00 -1.82 -9.85
CA VAL A 241 11.05 -2.68 -10.58
C VAL A 241 11.74 -3.37 -11.76
N HIS A 242 12.45 -2.64 -12.61
CA HIS A 242 13.15 -3.24 -13.75
C HIS A 242 14.21 -4.24 -13.32
N ARG A 243 15.03 -3.91 -12.32
CA ARG A 243 16.07 -4.80 -11.78
C ARG A 243 15.45 -6.10 -11.26
N GLU A 244 14.38 -6.01 -10.47
CA GLU A 244 13.74 -7.18 -9.89
C GLU A 244 13.05 -8.03 -10.97
N LEU A 245 12.39 -7.44 -11.96
CA LEU A 245 11.78 -8.20 -13.05
C LEU A 245 12.82 -8.98 -13.87
N VAL A 246 13.93 -8.33 -14.24
CA VAL A 246 15.04 -9.00 -14.95
C VAL A 246 15.67 -10.09 -14.08
N ARG A 247 15.82 -9.85 -12.78
CA ARG A 247 16.36 -10.85 -11.83
C ARG A 247 15.44 -12.06 -11.72
N LEU A 248 14.13 -11.82 -11.59
CA LEU A 248 13.11 -12.86 -11.47
C LEU A 248 13.00 -13.70 -12.75
N GLU A 249 13.11 -13.07 -13.93
CA GLU A 249 13.12 -13.74 -15.23
C GLU A 249 14.27 -14.75 -15.35
N ARG A 250 15.45 -14.44 -14.80
CA ARG A 250 16.64 -15.32 -14.85
C ARG A 250 16.50 -16.60 -14.03
N ILE A 251 15.49 -16.71 -13.17
CA ILE A 251 15.26 -17.91 -12.35
C ILE A 251 14.57 -18.96 -13.23
N PRO A 252 15.12 -20.18 -13.40
CA PRO A 252 14.47 -21.24 -14.19
C PRO A 252 13.12 -21.68 -13.62
N ASP A 253 12.18 -22.01 -14.50
CA ASP A 253 10.83 -22.43 -14.11
C ASP A 253 10.85 -23.67 -13.20
N GLU A 254 11.75 -24.62 -13.45
CA GLU A 254 11.85 -25.85 -12.65
C GLU A 254 12.20 -25.56 -11.19
N GLN A 255 12.99 -24.51 -10.95
CA GLN A 255 13.34 -24.10 -9.59
C GLN A 255 12.13 -23.50 -8.87
N ILE A 256 11.30 -22.73 -9.58
CA ILE A 256 10.08 -22.17 -9.01
C ILE A 256 9.06 -23.27 -8.69
N VAL A 257 8.86 -24.21 -9.63
CA VAL A 257 7.88 -25.30 -9.49
C VAL A 257 8.29 -26.32 -8.41
N LYS A 258 9.60 -26.57 -8.23
CA LYS A 258 10.11 -27.45 -7.15
C LYS A 258 9.67 -26.99 -5.76
N GLY A 259 9.50 -25.68 -5.56
CA GLY A 259 9.06 -25.10 -4.29
C GLY A 259 10.08 -25.28 -3.16
N GLY A 260 9.65 -25.07 -1.92
CA GLY A 260 10.50 -25.21 -0.73
C GLY A 260 11.37 -23.99 -0.41
N LYS A 261 12.26 -24.14 0.58
CA LYS A 261 13.05 -23.03 1.16
C LYS A 261 14.04 -22.41 0.16
N GLU A 262 14.66 -23.23 -0.67
CA GLU A 262 15.60 -22.81 -1.71
C GLU A 262 14.92 -21.86 -2.71
N THR A 263 13.73 -22.23 -3.18
CA THR A 263 12.90 -21.40 -4.06
C THR A 263 12.56 -20.05 -3.45
N VAL A 264 12.19 -20.03 -2.16
CA VAL A 264 11.90 -18.77 -1.46
C VAL A 264 13.15 -17.89 -1.35
N GLN A 265 14.33 -18.47 -1.12
CA GLN A 265 15.57 -17.71 -1.11
C GLN A 265 15.89 -17.09 -2.48
N LEU A 266 15.68 -17.84 -3.56
CA LEU A 266 15.88 -17.35 -4.93
C LEU A 266 14.91 -16.22 -5.29
N LEU A 267 13.67 -16.28 -4.82
CA LEU A 267 12.66 -15.25 -5.10
C LEU A 267 12.77 -14.01 -4.20
N ARG A 268 13.63 -14.01 -3.18
CA ARG A 268 13.82 -12.87 -2.27
C ARG A 268 14.23 -11.61 -3.02
N PHE A 269 13.52 -10.52 -2.76
CA PHE A 269 13.77 -9.21 -3.36
C PHE A 269 15.03 -8.55 -2.79
N GLY A 270 15.69 -7.75 -3.62
CA GLY A 270 16.76 -6.86 -3.18
C GLY A 270 16.28 -5.65 -2.38
N LYS A 271 17.19 -4.70 -2.18
CA LYS A 271 16.88 -3.37 -1.65
C LYS A 271 16.27 -2.48 -2.73
N VAL A 272 15.63 -1.37 -2.36
CA VAL A 272 15.12 -0.42 -3.38
C VAL A 272 16.27 0.32 -4.05
N ARG A 273 17.16 0.92 -3.26
CA ARG A 273 18.43 1.48 -3.73
C ARG A 273 19.58 0.50 -3.54
N GLU A 274 20.43 0.42 -4.55
CA GLU A 274 21.73 -0.28 -4.49
C GLU A 274 22.85 0.75 -4.52
#